data_AF-A0ABD2PBY9-F1
#
_entry.id   AF-A0ABD2PBY9-F1
#
_cell.length_a   1.000
_cell.length_b   1.000
_cell.length_c   1.000
_cell.angle_alpha   90.00
_cell.angle_beta   90.00
_cell.angle_gamma   90.00
#
_symmetry.space_group_name_H-M   'P 1'
#
loop_
_entity.id
_entity.type
_entity.pdbx_description
1 polymer ?
#
loop_
_entity_poly.entity_id
_entity_poly.type
_entity_poly.pdbx_seq_one_letter_code
_entity_poly.pdbx_strand_id
1 'polypeptide(L)'
;MAIKFPESESWSLEDKLQDAKPNLDTMTLDARINHDTDIVTKILAPANVVRSDIVKVVCMRKRGVPSSPTKMVFSNSEIATKVLKCRLSILSGSKGKISLHADQTLMQRTCITNARKQLYQRRQAGEMNLSLKVINGKPTIVRNEDEKN
;
A
#
# COMPACT_ATOMS: atom_id res chain seq x y z
N MET A 1 8.00 5.69 58.91
CA MET A 1 7.61 6.79 58.00
C MET A 1 7.49 6.21 56.60
N ALA A 2 6.27 5.97 56.12
CA ALA A 2 6.04 5.37 54.81
C ALA A 2 5.78 6.48 53.79
N ILE A 3 6.64 6.58 52.78
CA ILE A 3 6.50 7.51 51.67
C ILE A 3 5.50 6.87 50.68
N LYS A 4 4.29 7.43 50.62
CA LYS A 4 3.30 7.12 49.59
C LYS A 4 3.76 7.78 48.28
N PHE A 5 4.06 6.99 47.26
CA PHE A 5 4.22 7.49 45.90
C PHE A 5 2.83 7.74 45.29
N PRO A 6 2.62 8.87 44.58
CA PRO A 6 1.38 9.08 43.85
C PRO A 6 1.27 8.04 42.73
N GLU A 7 0.08 7.47 42.59
CA GLU A 7 -0.28 6.60 41.47
C GLU A 7 0.08 7.31 40.18
N SER A 8 0.98 6.68 39.42
CA SER A 8 1.33 7.11 38.08
C SER A 8 0.04 7.15 37.27
N GLU A 9 -0.39 8.36 36.92
CA GLU A 9 -1.35 8.58 35.85
C GLU A 9 -0.87 7.75 34.66
N SER A 10 -1.71 6.79 34.26
CA SER A 10 -1.51 6.05 33.03
C SER A 10 -1.85 7.01 31.89
N TRP A 11 -0.85 7.77 31.44
CA TRP A 11 -0.96 8.54 30.21
C TRP A 11 -0.97 7.53 29.05
N SER A 12 -2.14 6.98 28.77
CA SER A 12 -2.35 6.18 27.56
C SER A 12 -2.08 7.08 26.35
N LEU A 13 -1.20 6.60 25.46
CA LEU A 13 -0.93 7.22 24.16
C LEU A 13 -2.19 7.27 23.26
N GLU A 14 -3.30 6.67 23.69
CA GLU A 14 -4.55 6.56 22.94
C GLU A 14 -5.41 7.83 23.06
N ASP A 15 -5.23 8.64 24.11
CA ASP A 15 -6.01 9.88 24.31
C ASP A 15 -5.54 11.05 23.43
N LYS A 16 -4.33 10.96 22.84
CA LYS A 16 -3.81 11.98 21.91
C LYS A 16 -4.12 11.71 20.43
N LEU A 17 -4.92 10.69 20.12
CA LEU A 17 -5.32 10.37 18.74
C LEU A 17 -6.83 10.48 18.50
N GLN A 18 -7.57 11.04 19.46
CA GLN A 18 -8.92 11.56 19.24
C GLN A 18 -8.92 13.07 18.94
N ASP A 19 -7.81 13.60 18.41
CA ASP A 19 -7.83 14.92 17.78
C ASP A 19 -8.93 14.95 16.72
N ALA A 20 -9.84 15.89 16.91
CA ALA A 20 -11.03 16.16 16.11
C ALA A 20 -10.83 15.73 14.66
N LYS A 21 -11.56 14.70 14.20
CA LYS A 21 -11.69 14.44 12.77
C LYS A 21 -12.18 15.75 12.16
N PRO A 22 -11.37 16.46 11.37
CA PRO A 22 -11.80 17.73 10.81
C PRO A 22 -13.06 17.47 10.03
N ASN A 23 -14.07 18.33 10.20
CA ASN A 23 -15.28 18.26 9.40
C ASN A 23 -14.88 18.55 7.95
N LEU A 24 -14.53 17.50 7.21
CA LEU A 24 -14.01 17.56 5.85
C LEU A 24 -15.00 18.20 4.87
N ASP A 25 -16.26 18.36 5.27
CA ASP A 25 -17.31 19.00 4.49
C ASP A 25 -17.20 20.54 4.49
N THR A 26 -16.44 21.14 5.42
CA THR A 26 -16.20 22.60 5.46
C THR A 26 -14.83 23.02 4.92
N MET A 27 -13.96 22.08 4.57
CA MET A 27 -12.62 22.37 4.06
C MET A 27 -12.62 22.73 2.58
N THR A 28 -11.77 23.69 2.20
CA THR A 28 -11.46 23.96 0.78
C THR A 28 -10.85 22.73 0.11
N LEU A 29 -11.02 22.62 -1.22
CA LEU A 29 -10.52 21.47 -1.99
C LEU A 29 -9.01 21.26 -1.78
N ASP A 30 -8.23 22.33 -1.82
CA ASP A 30 -6.77 22.28 -1.67
C ASP A 30 -6.34 21.82 -0.27
N ALA A 31 -7.05 22.28 0.77
CA ALA A 31 -6.78 21.84 2.13
C ALA A 31 -7.04 20.33 2.31
N ARG A 32 -8.08 19.81 1.64
CA ARG A 32 -8.38 18.37 1.65
C ARG A 32 -7.33 17.55 0.91
N ILE A 33 -6.90 18.03 -0.27
CA ILE A 33 -5.84 17.36 -1.05
C ILE A 33 -4.54 17.31 -0.24
N ASN A 34 -4.18 18.42 0.41
CA ASN A 34 -2.99 18.48 1.24
C ASN A 34 -3.05 17.51 2.42
N HIS A 35 -4.17 17.52 3.15
CA HIS A 35 -4.42 16.60 4.25
C HIS A 35 -4.33 15.12 3.83
N ASP A 36 -5.01 14.74 2.74
CA ASP A 36 -4.99 13.36 2.24
C ASP A 36 -3.58 12.96 1.78
N THR A 37 -2.84 13.88 1.17
CA THR A 37 -1.44 13.66 0.74
C THR A 37 -0.51 13.48 1.93
N ASP A 38 -0.70 14.23 3.02
CA ASP A 38 0.12 14.09 4.23
C ASP A 38 -0.12 12.76 4.94
N ILE A 39 -1.39 12.32 5.02
CA ILE A 39 -1.73 10.99 5.56
C ILE A 39 -1.07 9.89 4.73
N VAL A 40 -1.19 9.97 3.41
CA VAL A 40 -0.58 9.00 2.49
C VAL A 40 0.95 8.97 2.68
N THR A 41 1.59 10.13 2.74
CA THR A 41 3.05 10.23 2.90
C THR A 41 3.50 9.58 4.21
N LYS A 42 2.76 9.79 5.31
CA LYS A 42 3.02 9.12 6.60
C LYS A 42 2.88 7.60 6.51
N ILE A 43 1.85 7.11 5.82
CA ILE A 43 1.64 5.66 5.62
C ILE A 43 2.78 5.05 4.79
N LEU A 44 3.27 5.77 3.77
CA LEU A 44 4.30 5.28 2.86
C LEU A 44 5.74 5.51 3.35
N ALA A 45 5.92 6.14 4.51
CA ALA A 45 7.25 6.39 5.10
C ALA A 45 8.14 5.14 5.18
N PRO A 46 7.65 3.92 5.52
CA PRO A 46 8.47 2.71 5.54
C PRO A 46 9.05 2.30 4.18
N ALA A 47 8.46 2.78 3.07
CA ALA A 47 8.99 2.56 1.72
C ALA A 47 9.95 3.67 1.26
N ASN A 48 10.31 4.62 2.14
CA ASN A 48 11.12 5.80 1.79
C ASN A 48 10.53 6.53 0.57
N VAL A 49 9.24 6.83 0.62
CA VAL A 49 8.54 7.65 -0.37
C VAL A 49 8.42 9.06 0.18
N VAL A 50 8.85 10.04 -0.60
CA VAL A 50 8.73 11.46 -0.24
C VAL A 50 7.52 12.09 -0.93
N ARG A 51 7.04 13.22 -0.40
CA ARG A 51 5.85 13.89 -0.95
C ARG A 51 6.01 14.26 -2.44
N SER A 52 7.21 14.62 -2.88
CA SER A 52 7.51 14.94 -4.29
C SER A 52 7.41 13.75 -5.23
N ASP A 53 7.41 12.52 -4.71
CA ASP A 53 7.21 11.30 -5.50
C ASP A 53 5.75 11.09 -5.90
N ILE A 54 4.83 11.78 -5.22
CA ILE A 54 3.39 11.64 -5.39
C ILE A 54 2.89 12.79 -6.27
N VAL A 55 2.51 12.47 -7.51
CA VAL A 55 1.95 13.44 -8.47
C VAL A 55 0.52 13.78 -8.12
N LYS A 56 -0.27 12.78 -7.70
CA LYS A 56 -1.70 12.97 -7.44
C LYS A 56 -2.22 12.00 -6.40
N VAL A 57 -3.07 12.51 -5.50
CA VAL A 57 -3.87 11.70 -4.59
C VAL A 57 -5.35 11.94 -4.90
N VAL A 58 -6.10 10.86 -5.10
CA VAL A 58 -7.52 10.90 -5.44
C VAL A 58 -8.29 9.98 -4.50
N CYS A 59 -9.08 10.55 -3.60
CA CYS A 59 -10.00 9.78 -2.76
C CYS A 59 -11.27 9.46 -3.57
N MET A 60 -11.54 8.18 -3.84
CA MET A 60 -12.72 7.74 -4.58
C MET A 60 -13.92 7.62 -3.65
N ARG A 61 -14.38 8.75 -3.10
CA ARG A 61 -15.50 8.79 -2.16
C ARG A 61 -16.82 8.43 -2.85
N LYS A 62 -17.51 7.44 -2.31
CA LYS A 62 -18.92 7.17 -2.62
C LYS A 62 -19.77 7.57 -1.42
N ARG A 63 -20.85 8.32 -1.64
CA ARG A 63 -21.79 8.70 -0.58
C ARG A 63 -22.29 7.43 0.13
N GLY A 64 -22.33 7.46 1.46
CA GLY A 64 -22.79 6.35 2.29
C GLY A 64 -21.79 5.20 2.47
N VAL A 65 -20.58 5.28 1.89
CA VAL A 65 -19.54 4.26 2.08
C VAL A 65 -18.50 4.76 3.09
N PRO A 66 -18.37 4.13 4.28
CA PRO A 66 -17.52 4.63 5.36
C PRO A 66 -16.02 4.53 5.05
N SER A 67 -15.61 3.61 4.17
CA SER A 67 -14.24 3.47 3.70
C SER A 67 -14.19 3.62 2.20
N SER A 68 -13.56 4.70 1.74
CA SER A 68 -13.41 5.00 0.32
C SER A 68 -11.95 4.79 -0.09
N PRO A 69 -11.70 4.02 -1.16
CA PRO A 69 -10.34 3.76 -1.61
C PRO A 69 -9.65 5.05 -2.09
N THR A 70 -8.40 5.23 -1.72
CA THR A 70 -7.55 6.33 -2.18
C THR A 70 -6.60 5.83 -3.25
N LYS A 71 -6.66 6.45 -4.43
CA LYS A 71 -5.71 6.23 -5.53
C LYS A 71 -4.55 7.21 -5.41
N MET A 72 -3.36 6.71 -5.71
CA MET A 72 -2.12 7.47 -5.71
C MET A 72 -1.46 7.31 -7.08
N VAL A 73 -1.04 8.42 -7.66
CA VAL A 73 -0.25 8.46 -8.90
C VAL A 73 1.14 8.91 -8.51
N PHE A 74 2.14 8.08 -8.81
CA PHE A 74 3.53 8.37 -8.54
C PHE A 74 4.20 8.97 -9.77
N SER A 75 5.31 9.68 -9.57
CA SER A 75 6.13 10.27 -10.63
C SER A 75 6.80 9.22 -11.51
N ASN A 76 7.12 8.05 -10.93
CA ASN A 76 7.74 6.92 -11.62
C ASN A 76 7.12 5.58 -11.17
N SER A 77 6.99 4.65 -12.11
CA SER A 77 6.59 3.24 -11.90
C SER A 77 7.50 2.47 -10.92
N GLU A 78 8.78 2.82 -10.82
CA GLU A 78 9.72 2.19 -9.88
C GLU A 78 9.30 2.42 -8.43
N ILE A 79 8.76 3.60 -8.13
CA ILE A 79 8.28 3.98 -6.81
C ILE A 79 7.05 3.14 -6.46
N ALA A 80 6.10 3.02 -7.40
CA ALA A 80 4.94 2.14 -7.22
C ALA A 80 5.37 0.69 -6.95
N THR A 81 6.38 0.21 -7.68
CA THR A 81 6.94 -1.14 -7.50
C THR A 81 7.60 -1.31 -6.13
N LYS A 82 8.39 -0.32 -5.70
CA LYS A 82 9.04 -0.27 -4.39
C LYS A 82 8.00 -0.31 -3.27
N VAL A 83 6.96 0.52 -3.36
CA VAL A 83 5.84 0.55 -2.40
C VAL A 83 5.15 -0.81 -2.31
N LEU A 84 4.89 -1.47 -3.44
CA LEU A 84 4.28 -2.80 -3.47
C LEU A 84 5.20 -3.89 -2.89
N LYS A 85 6.51 -3.80 -3.09
CA LYS A 85 7.50 -4.71 -2.49
C LYS A 85 7.60 -4.51 -0.97
N CYS A 86 7.56 -3.26 -0.51
CA CYS A 86 7.59 -2.89 0.91
C CYS A 86 6.21 -3.00 1.59
N ARG A 87 5.19 -3.50 0.90
CA ARG A 87 3.81 -3.55 1.40
C ARG A 87 3.69 -4.18 2.78
N LEU A 88 4.37 -5.29 3.04
CA LEU A 88 4.28 -5.96 4.34
C LEU A 88 4.75 -5.05 5.48
N SER A 89 5.89 -4.36 5.29
CA SER A 89 6.42 -3.40 6.26
C SER A 89 5.45 -2.23 6.50
N ILE A 90 4.85 -1.69 5.43
CA ILE A 90 3.81 -0.64 5.52
C ILE A 90 2.60 -1.15 6.31
N LEU A 91 2.13 -2.37 6.02
CA LEU A 91 0.92 -2.93 6.62
C LEU A 91 1.12 -3.32 8.08
N SER A 92 2.31 -3.76 8.49
CA SER A 92 2.63 -4.08 9.88
C SER A 92 2.39 -2.89 10.83
N GLY A 93 2.68 -1.66 10.38
CA GLY A 93 2.42 -0.44 11.15
C GLY A 93 0.92 -0.09 11.26
N SER A 94 0.07 -0.64 10.40
CA SER A 94 -1.34 -0.27 10.30
C SER A 94 -2.31 -1.17 11.10
N LYS A 95 -1.81 -2.19 11.80
CA LYS A 95 -2.62 -3.20 12.53
C LYS A 95 -3.79 -3.77 11.69
N GLY A 96 -3.58 -3.95 10.38
CA GLY A 96 -4.59 -4.51 9.47
C GLY A 96 -5.72 -3.56 9.05
N LYS A 97 -5.65 -2.27 9.39
CA LYS A 97 -6.70 -1.28 9.07
C LYS A 97 -6.66 -0.80 7.61
N ILE A 98 -5.57 -1.10 6.89
CA ILE A 98 -5.34 -0.61 5.54
C ILE A 98 -5.01 -1.80 4.64
N SER A 99 -5.45 -1.73 3.38
CA SER A 99 -5.00 -2.63 2.32
C SER A 99 -4.34 -1.83 1.21
N LEU A 100 -3.32 -2.41 0.59
CA LEU A 100 -2.58 -1.80 -0.50
C LEU A 100 -2.54 -2.76 -1.70
N HIS A 101 -2.99 -2.26 -2.84
CA HIS A 101 -3.11 -3.00 -4.08
C HIS A 101 -2.60 -2.17 -5.26
N ALA A 102 -2.05 -2.86 -6.26
CA ALA A 102 -1.78 -2.23 -7.55
C ALA A 102 -3.10 -1.88 -8.24
N ASP A 103 -3.16 -0.73 -8.91
CA ASP A 103 -4.32 -0.36 -9.74
C ASP A 103 -4.27 -1.15 -11.05
N GLN A 104 -4.92 -2.30 -11.06
CA GLN A 104 -4.95 -3.22 -12.19
C GLN A 104 -6.37 -3.40 -12.70
N THR A 105 -6.51 -3.45 -14.02
CA THR A 105 -7.77 -3.83 -14.65
C THR A 105 -8.14 -5.27 -14.28
N LEU A 106 -9.42 -5.62 -14.41
CA LEU A 106 -9.86 -7.00 -14.19
C LEU A 106 -9.10 -7.98 -15.10
N MET A 107 -8.93 -7.61 -16.37
CA MET A 107 -8.20 -8.41 -17.36
C MET A 107 -6.74 -8.64 -16.93
N GLN A 108 -6.04 -7.61 -16.47
CA GLN A 108 -4.66 -7.73 -15.99
C GLN A 108 -4.56 -8.66 -14.77
N ARG A 109 -5.48 -8.52 -13.81
CA ARG A 109 -5.54 -9.39 -12.62
C ARG A 109 -5.77 -10.85 -13.01
N THR A 110 -6.70 -11.11 -13.92
CA THR A 110 -6.97 -12.46 -14.42
C THR A 110 -5.76 -13.05 -15.14
N CYS A 111 -5.10 -12.26 -16.00
CA CYS A 111 -3.91 -12.69 -16.72
C CYS A 111 -2.76 -13.09 -15.76
N ILE A 112 -2.46 -12.25 -14.76
CA ILE A 112 -1.45 -12.55 -13.74
C ILE A 112 -1.84 -13.78 -12.91
N THR A 113 -3.11 -13.90 -12.54
CA THR A 113 -3.62 -15.04 -11.76
C THR A 113 -3.47 -16.34 -12.53
N ASN A 114 -3.83 -16.35 -13.81
CA ASN A 114 -3.69 -17.52 -14.68
C ASN A 114 -2.22 -17.90 -14.86
N ALA A 115 -1.34 -16.94 -15.09
CA ALA A 115 0.09 -17.21 -15.21
C ALA A 115 0.68 -17.79 -13.91
N ARG A 116 0.24 -17.31 -12.74
CA ARG A 116 0.63 -17.89 -11.44
C ARG A 116 0.12 -19.31 -11.25
N LYS A 117 -1.13 -19.60 -11.66
CA LYS A 117 -1.69 -20.96 -11.61
C LYS A 117 -0.91 -21.92 -12.51
N GLN A 118 -0.58 -21.49 -13.73
CA GLN A 118 0.24 -22.28 -14.65
C GLN A 118 1.64 -22.54 -14.08
N LEU A 119 2.29 -21.52 -13.51
CA LEU A 119 3.59 -21.69 -12.86
C LEU A 119 3.52 -22.72 -11.72
N TYR A 120 2.47 -22.65 -10.89
CA TYR A 120 2.25 -23.59 -9.80
C TYR A 120 2.05 -25.02 -10.32
N GLN A 121 1.23 -25.21 -11.36
CA GLN A 121 1.01 -26.52 -11.99
C GLN A 121 2.30 -27.13 -12.55
N ARG A 122 3.12 -26.34 -13.25
CA ARG A 122 4.41 -26.80 -13.79
C ARG A 122 5.38 -27.21 -12.68
N ARG A 123 5.42 -26.45 -11.58
CA ARG A 123 6.22 -26.82 -10.39
C ARG A 123 5.76 -28.12 -9.76
N GLN A 124 4.45 -28.37 -9.68
CA GLN A 124 3.90 -29.64 -9.19
C GLN A 124 4.20 -30.81 -10.12
N ALA A 125 4.36 -30.55 -11.43
CA ALA A 125 4.80 -31.55 -12.41
C ALA A 125 6.33 -31.81 -12.37
N GLY A 126 7.07 -31.17 -11.46
CA GLY A 126 8.52 -31.37 -11.30
C GLY A 126 9.39 -30.41 -12.12
N GLU A 127 8.81 -29.45 -12.83
CA GLU A 127 9.59 -28.40 -13.51
C GLU A 127 10.12 -27.39 -12.48
N MET A 128 11.36 -27.61 -12.06
CA MET A 128 12.13 -26.66 -11.23
C MET A 128 12.74 -25.56 -12.11
N ASN A 129 13.20 -24.46 -11.51
CA ASN A 129 13.86 -23.33 -12.20
C ASN A 129 12.97 -22.44 -13.09
N LEU A 130 11.67 -22.38 -12.82
CA LEU A 130 10.75 -21.46 -13.50
C LEU A 130 10.48 -20.18 -12.68
N SER A 131 10.49 -19.03 -13.34
CA SER A 131 10.10 -17.74 -12.79
C SER A 131 9.03 -17.06 -13.65
N LEU A 132 8.18 -16.24 -13.02
CA LEU A 132 7.20 -15.43 -13.71
C LEU A 132 7.77 -14.04 -13.93
N LYS A 133 7.92 -13.64 -15.19
CA LYS A 133 8.37 -12.29 -15.59
C LYS A 133 7.31 -11.58 -16.41
N VAL A 134 7.47 -10.28 -16.60
CA VAL A 134 6.65 -9.49 -17.52
C VAL A 134 7.53 -9.12 -18.71
N ILE A 135 7.25 -9.69 -19.88
CA ILE A 135 7.98 -9.43 -21.13
C ILE A 135 7.00 -8.78 -22.10
N ASN A 136 7.34 -7.61 -22.64
CA ASN A 136 6.48 -6.84 -23.55
C ASN A 136 5.05 -6.63 -23.00
N GLY A 137 4.95 -6.33 -21.70
CA GLY A 137 3.67 -6.10 -21.01
C GLY A 137 2.83 -7.35 -20.75
N LYS A 138 3.35 -8.56 -21.03
CA LYS A 138 2.65 -9.82 -20.80
C LYS A 138 3.34 -10.67 -19.72
N PRO A 139 2.61 -11.24 -18.76
CA PRO A 139 3.17 -12.18 -17.80
C PRO A 139 3.53 -13.49 -18.50
N THR A 140 4.81 -13.85 -18.48
CA THR A 140 5.38 -15.01 -19.16
C THR A 140 6.21 -15.83 -18.18
N ILE A 141 6.09 -17.16 -18.26
CA ILE A 141 6.89 -18.10 -17.47
C ILE A 141 8.18 -18.37 -18.24
N VAL A 142 9.33 -18.07 -17.64
CA VAL A 142 10.66 -18.26 -18.23
C VAL A 142 11.48 -19.22 -17.38
N ARG A 143 12.48 -19.88 -17.99
CA ARG A 143 13.48 -20.64 -17.23
C ARG A 143 14.56 -19.69 -16.75
N ASN A 144 15.06 -19.91 -15.55
CA ASN A 144 16.10 -19.06 -14.96
C ASN A 144 17.45 -19.16 -15.70
N GLU A 145 17.65 -20.20 -16.52
CA GLU A 145 18.85 -20.39 -17.34
C GLU A 145 18.90 -19.45 -18.55
N ASP A 146 17.74 -18.97 -19.02
CA ASP A 146 17.63 -18.03 -20.14
C ASP A 146 18.05 -16.59 -19.75
N GLU A 147 18.51 -16.37 -18.50
CA GLU A 147 18.90 -15.05 -17.99
C GLU A 147 20.34 -14.63 -18.33
N LYS A 148 21.15 -15.52 -18.92
CA LYS A 148 22.59 -15.25 -19.17
C LYS A 148 22.94 -14.83 -20.60
N ASN A 149 21.96 -14.62 -21.49
CA ASN A 149 22.20 -14.14 -22.86
C ASN A 149 21.68 -12.71 -23.07
#